data_AF-A0A6C0CXK1-F1
#
_entry.id   AF-A0A6C0CXK1-F1
#
_cell.length_a   1.000
_cell.length_b   1.000
_cell.length_c   1.000
_cell.angle_alpha   90.00
_cell.angle_beta   90.00
_cell.angle_gamma   90.00
#
_symmetry.space_group_name_H-M   'P 1'
#
loop_
_entity.id
_entity.type
_entity.pdbx_description
1 polymer ?
#
loop_
_entity_poly.entity_id
_entity_poly.type
_entity_poly.pdbx_seq_one_letter_code
_entity_poly.pdbx_strand_id
1 'polypeptide(L)'
;MFKYLIPSIIGVCAGSLGAVTGTSGSSVILPGLLISGVASDYKTAVGTTLLSILPPVSLASFYSYWKAGKYQFNTAIFISLFYVLASFFVGMWVVKKASEKSLYLFSFCYSLLLGFYFLYKYLNE
;
A
#
# COMPACT_ATOMS: atom_id res chain seq x y z
N MET A 1 14.25 -14.25 -17.51
CA MET A 1 14.43 -14.52 -16.06
C MET A 1 14.12 -13.30 -15.18
N PHE A 2 14.58 -12.08 -15.50
CA PHE A 2 14.34 -10.88 -14.66
C PHE A 2 12.87 -10.47 -14.44
N LYS A 3 11.97 -10.86 -15.35
CA LYS A 3 10.53 -10.49 -15.33
C LYS A 3 9.77 -10.89 -14.06
N TYR A 4 10.20 -11.96 -13.38
CA TYR A 4 9.58 -12.43 -12.13
C TYR A 4 10.50 -12.24 -10.91
N LEU A 5 11.81 -12.14 -11.12
CA LEU A 5 12.78 -11.98 -10.04
C LEU A 5 12.61 -10.64 -9.31
N ILE A 6 12.43 -9.54 -10.06
CA ILE A 6 12.33 -8.20 -9.48
C ILE A 6 11.06 -8.04 -8.63
N PRO A 7 9.85 -8.41 -9.10
CA PRO A 7 8.64 -8.38 -8.28
C PRO A 7 8.74 -9.24 -7.01
N SER A 8 9.42 -10.40 -7.06
CA SER A 8 9.62 -11.24 -5.88
C SER A 8 10.45 -10.55 -4.80
N ILE A 9 11.55 -9.89 -5.18
CA ILE A 9 12.40 -9.14 -4.23
C ILE A 9 11.61 -7.98 -3.63
N ILE A 10 10.90 -7.22 -4.46
CA ILE A 10 10.02 -6.12 -4.01
C ILE A 10 8.98 -6.65 -3.02
N GLY A 11 8.35 -7.79 -3.31
CA GLY A 11 7.36 -8.42 -2.44
C GLY A 11 7.91 -8.84 -1.08
N VAL A 12 9.13 -9.39 -1.02
CA VAL A 12 9.79 -9.74 0.24
C VAL A 12 10.07 -8.49 1.07
N CYS A 13 10.70 -7.47 0.48
CA CYS A 13 11.00 -6.21 1.19
C CYS A 13 9.72 -5.53 1.68
N ALA A 14 8.69 -5.45 0.83
CA ALA A 14 7.42 -4.84 1.16
C ALA A 14 6.65 -5.60 2.25
N GLY A 15 6.67 -6.93 2.22
CA GLY A 15 6.04 -7.77 3.23
C GLY A 15 6.69 -7.61 4.60
N SER A 16 8.03 -7.61 4.65
CA SER A 16 8.78 -7.40 5.90
C SER A 16 8.53 -6.02 6.49
N LEU A 17 8.59 -4.97 5.68
CA LEU A 17 8.36 -3.59 6.15
C LEU A 17 6.89 -3.34 6.51
N GLY A 18 5.95 -3.92 5.75
CA GLY A 18 4.52 -3.83 6.06
C GLY A 18 4.16 -4.52 7.38
N ALA A 19 4.79 -5.65 7.69
CA ALA A 19 4.60 -6.34 8.97
C ALA A 19 5.14 -5.52 10.16
N VAL A 20 6.23 -4.77 10.01
CA VAL A 20 6.78 -3.92 11.09
C VAL A 20 5.96 -2.64 11.28
N THR A 21 5.59 -1.99 10.18
CA THR A 21 4.92 -0.69 10.21
C THR A 21 3.40 -0.79 10.37
N GLY A 22 2.83 -1.99 10.21
CA GLY A 22 1.38 -2.19 10.11
C GLY A 22 0.75 -1.55 8.87
N THR A 23 1.57 -0.98 7.97
CA THR A 23 1.10 -0.35 6.74
C THR A 23 1.04 -1.41 5.64
N SER A 24 0.02 -1.36 4.79
CA SER A 24 0.00 -2.17 3.57
C SER A 24 1.28 -1.86 2.78
N GLY A 25 2.09 -2.85 2.42
CA GLY A 25 3.43 -2.69 1.79
C GLY A 25 3.46 -1.92 0.45
N SER A 26 2.36 -1.27 0.07
CA SER A 26 2.15 -0.40 -1.06
C SER A 26 3.19 0.72 -1.19
N SER A 27 3.64 1.29 -0.06
CA SER A 27 4.69 2.32 -0.02
C SER A 27 6.02 1.85 -0.62
N VAL A 28 6.26 0.53 -0.67
CA VAL A 28 7.48 -0.07 -1.23
C VAL A 28 7.19 -0.65 -2.62
N ILE A 29 6.05 -1.32 -2.80
CA ILE A 29 5.70 -2.00 -4.06
C ILE A 29 5.50 -1.00 -5.19
N LEU A 30 4.75 0.09 -4.96
CA LEU A 30 4.42 1.07 -6.00
C LEU A 30 5.68 1.74 -6.59
N PRO A 31 6.56 2.37 -5.81
CA PRO A 31 7.80 2.94 -6.35
C PRO A 31 8.73 1.86 -6.91
N GLY A 32 8.77 0.66 -6.29
CA GLY A 32 9.56 -0.46 -6.80
C GLY A 32 9.18 -0.84 -8.24
N LEU A 33 7.88 -0.98 -8.52
CA LEU A 33 7.37 -1.33 -9.85
C LEU A 33 7.62 -0.23 -10.90
N LEU A 34 7.55 1.04 -10.48
CA LEU A 34 7.78 2.20 -11.34
C LEU A 34 9.26 2.37 -11.69
N ILE A 35 10.14 2.30 -10.68
CA ILE A 35 11.59 2.43 -10.86
C ILE A 35 12.13 1.26 -11.70
N SER A 36 11.63 0.05 -11.47
CA SER A 36 12.06 -1.12 -12.23
C SER A 36 11.52 -1.18 -13.65
N GLY A 37 10.59 -0.29 -14.04
CA GLY A 37 9.92 -0.31 -15.34
C GLY A 37 9.08 -1.56 -15.58
N VAL A 38 8.66 -2.26 -14.51
CA VAL A 38 7.85 -3.48 -14.64
C VAL A 38 6.39 -3.13 -14.93
N ALA A 39 5.91 -2.01 -14.38
CA ALA A 39 4.62 -1.44 -14.73
C ALA A 39 4.76 -0.46 -15.90
N SER A 40 3.82 -0.51 -16.84
CA SER A 40 3.79 0.35 -18.03
C SER A 40 3.48 1.82 -17.72
N ASP A 41 2.67 2.05 -16.69
CA ASP A 41 2.13 3.35 -16.33
C ASP A 41 1.74 3.39 -14.85
N TYR A 42 1.52 4.59 -14.32
CA TYR A 42 1.24 4.79 -12.90
C TYR A 42 -0.02 4.05 -12.43
N LYS A 43 -1.09 4.05 -13.24
CA LYS A 43 -2.37 3.44 -12.87
C LYS A 43 -2.25 1.92 -12.84
N THR A 44 -1.53 1.33 -13.79
CA THR A 44 -1.19 -0.08 -13.81
C THR A 44 -0.37 -0.46 -12.57
N ALA A 45 0.64 0.33 -12.21
CA ALA A 45 1.45 0.10 -11.01
C ALA A 45 0.60 0.09 -9.72
N VAL A 46 -0.35 1.03 -9.60
CA VAL A 46 -1.32 1.07 -8.49
C VAL A 46 -2.21 -0.16 -8.48
N GLY A 47 -2.78 -0.54 -9.63
CA GLY A 47 -3.63 -1.73 -9.75
C GLY A 47 -2.89 -3.03 -9.39
N THR A 48 -1.68 -3.22 -9.89
CA THR A 48 -0.83 -4.37 -9.56
C THR A 48 -0.47 -4.40 -8.08
N THR A 49 -0.18 -3.25 -7.48
CA THR A 49 0.10 -3.13 -6.04
C THR A 49 -1.11 -3.55 -5.19
N LEU A 50 -2.31 -3.06 -5.53
CA LEU A 50 -3.54 -3.43 -4.84
C LEU A 50 -3.82 -4.93 -4.92
N LEU A 51 -3.66 -5.52 -6.10
CA LEU A 51 -3.85 -6.95 -6.32
C LEU A 51 -2.84 -7.78 -5.53
N SER A 52 -1.59 -7.30 -5.42
CA SER A 52 -0.51 -8.01 -4.73
C SER A 52 -0.71 -8.05 -3.20
N ILE A 53 -1.36 -7.02 -2.64
CA ILE A 53 -1.51 -6.87 -1.19
C ILE A 53 -2.76 -7.57 -0.66
N LEU A 54 -3.88 -7.54 -1.40
CA LEU A 54 -5.18 -8.01 -0.90
C LEU A 54 -5.18 -9.51 -0.50
N PRO A 55 -4.87 -10.46 -1.40
CA PRO A 55 -5.07 -11.88 -1.09
C PRO A 55 -3.93 -12.53 -0.26
N PRO A 56 -2.63 -12.38 -0.56
CA PRO A 56 -1.60 -13.13 0.15
C PRO A 56 -0.97 -12.34 1.31
N VAL A 57 -0.61 -11.06 1.09
CA VAL A 57 0.19 -10.28 2.05
C VAL A 57 -0.64 -9.88 3.28
N SER A 58 -1.86 -9.38 3.04
CA SER A 58 -2.74 -8.94 4.12
C SER A 58 -3.17 -10.11 5.01
N LEU A 59 -3.48 -11.26 4.42
CA LEU A 59 -3.84 -12.48 5.16
C LEU A 59 -2.67 -13.05 5.97
N ALA A 60 -1.47 -13.14 5.38
CA ALA A 60 -0.28 -13.62 6.09
C ALA A 60 0.09 -12.73 7.28
N SER A 61 0.03 -11.40 7.09
CA SER A 61 0.31 -10.44 8.16
C SER A 61 -0.76 -10.50 9.25
N PHE A 62 -2.04 -10.50 8.87
CA PHE A 62 -3.16 -10.58 9.81
C PHE A 62 -3.12 -11.85 10.67
N TYR A 63 -2.75 -13.00 10.09
CA TYR A 63 -2.64 -14.26 10.84
C TYR A 63 -1.68 -14.14 12.05
N SER A 64 -0.58 -13.40 11.88
CA SER A 64 0.39 -13.17 12.96
C SER A 64 -0.22 -12.33 14.10
N TYR A 65 -0.98 -11.28 13.77
CA TYR A 65 -1.68 -10.44 14.76
C TYR A 65 -2.89 -11.14 15.40
N TRP A 66 -3.57 -12.01 14.65
CA TRP A 66 -4.66 -12.82 15.15
C TRP A 66 -4.17 -13.76 16.25
N LYS A 67 -3.05 -14.47 16.01
CA LYS A 67 -2.42 -15.32 17.04
C LYS A 67 -2.01 -14.54 18.28
N ALA A 68 -1.61 -13.28 18.12
CA ALA A 68 -1.25 -12.41 19.23
C ALA A 68 -2.46 -11.82 19.99
N GLY A 69 -3.70 -12.08 19.55
CA GLY A 69 -4.90 -11.50 20.15
C GLY A 69 -5.00 -9.97 19.98
N LYS A 70 -4.23 -9.38 19.06
CA LYS A 70 -4.15 -7.94 18.84
C LYS A 70 -5.03 -7.51 17.67
N TYR A 71 -6.34 -7.62 17.84
CA TYR A 71 -7.32 -7.22 16.82
C TYR A 71 -8.60 -6.67 17.43
N GLN A 72 -9.29 -5.79 16.68
CA GLN A 72 -10.61 -5.27 17.04
C GLN A 72 -11.58 -5.54 15.88
N PHE A 73 -12.35 -6.61 16.00
CA PHE A 73 -13.19 -7.10 14.90
C PHE A 73 -14.29 -6.10 14.50
N ASN A 74 -15.00 -5.55 15.48
CA ASN A 74 -16.08 -4.59 15.25
C ASN A 74 -15.56 -3.36 14.50
N THR A 75 -14.47 -2.76 14.98
CA THR A 75 -13.83 -1.60 14.35
C THR A 75 -13.37 -1.92 12.93
N ALA A 76 -12.76 -3.09 12.71
CA ALA A 76 -12.24 -3.50 11.41
C ALA A 76 -13.36 -3.65 10.36
N ILE A 77 -14.53 -4.17 10.72
CA ILE A 77 -15.68 -4.29 9.81
C ILE A 77 -16.22 -2.93 9.38
N PHE A 78 -16.39 -2.01 10.33
CA PHE A 78 -16.87 -0.67 9.98
C PHE A 78 -15.88 0.04 9.06
N ILE A 79 -14.58 -0.03 9.38
CA ILE A 79 -13.54 0.56 8.51
C ILE A 79 -13.57 -0.10 7.13
N SER A 80 -13.62 -1.42 7.04
CA SER A 80 -13.58 -2.11 5.74
C SER A 80 -14.79 -1.79 4.86
N LEU A 81 -15.98 -1.69 5.45
CA LEU A 81 -17.20 -1.35 4.71
C LEU A 81 -17.11 0.02 4.04
N PHE A 82 -16.78 1.06 4.81
CA PHE A 82 -16.65 2.41 4.27
C PHE A 82 -15.43 2.56 3.36
N TYR A 83 -14.33 1.86 3.68
CA TYR A 83 -13.13 1.85 2.86
C TYR A 83 -13.39 1.28 1.47
N VAL A 84 -14.11 0.14 1.36
CA VAL A 84 -14.44 -0.47 0.07
C VAL A 84 -15.28 0.48 -0.78
N LEU A 85 -16.31 1.09 -0.19
CA LEU A 85 -17.17 2.05 -0.90
C LEU A 85 -16.36 3.24 -1.40
N ALA A 86 -15.61 3.91 -0.53
CA ALA A 86 -14.82 5.08 -0.90
C ALA A 86 -13.74 4.72 -1.95
N SER A 87 -13.00 3.63 -1.74
CA SER A 87 -11.96 3.17 -2.65
C SER A 87 -12.52 2.82 -4.03
N PHE A 88 -13.73 2.25 -4.11
CA PHE A 88 -14.36 1.92 -5.38
C PHE A 88 -14.72 3.18 -6.18
N PHE A 89 -15.41 4.13 -5.56
CA PHE A 89 -15.83 5.36 -6.26
C PHE A 89 -14.64 6.25 -6.63
N VAL A 90 -13.71 6.48 -5.70
CA VAL A 90 -12.51 7.30 -5.94
C VAL A 90 -11.59 6.62 -6.95
N GLY A 91 -11.40 5.29 -6.85
CA GLY A 91 -10.59 4.52 -7.79
C GLY A 91 -11.11 4.63 -9.23
N MET A 92 -12.42 4.49 -9.44
CA MET A 92 -13.01 4.70 -10.78
C MET A 92 -12.77 6.12 -11.31
N TRP A 93 -12.90 7.13 -10.47
CA TRP A 93 -12.67 8.52 -10.86
C TRP A 93 -11.21 8.79 -11.21
N VAL A 94 -10.28 8.29 -10.41
CA VAL A 94 -8.82 8.40 -10.63
C VAL A 94 -8.42 7.73 -11.94
N VAL A 95 -8.91 6.52 -12.21
CA VAL A 95 -8.58 5.81 -13.45
C VAL A 95 -9.07 6.58 -14.67
N LYS A 96 -10.28 7.17 -14.62
CA LYS A 96 -10.88 7.86 -15.78
C LYS A 96 -10.39 9.29 -16.00
N LYS A 97 -10.20 10.07 -14.94
CA LYS A 97 -10.01 11.54 -15.05
C LYS A 97 -8.68 12.06 -14.51
N ALA A 98 -7.99 11.32 -13.64
CA ALA A 98 -6.74 11.83 -13.06
C ALA A 98 -5.57 11.71 -14.05
N SER A 99 -4.83 12.81 -14.20
CA SER A 99 -3.55 12.85 -14.90
C SER A 99 -2.46 12.23 -14.01
N GLU A 100 -1.53 11.50 -14.61
CA GLU A 100 -0.43 10.86 -13.89
C GLU A 100 0.41 11.85 -13.10
N LYS A 101 0.69 13.03 -13.66
CA LYS A 101 1.47 14.09 -12.98
C LYS A 101 0.84 14.50 -11.64
N SER A 102 -0.49 14.59 -11.59
CA SER A 102 -1.22 14.91 -10.36
C SER A 102 -1.12 13.77 -9.34
N LEU A 103 -1.18 12.52 -9.79
CA LEU A 103 -1.06 11.36 -8.91
C LEU A 103 0.33 11.23 -8.28
N TYR A 104 1.39 11.47 -9.07
CA TYR A 104 2.76 11.54 -8.54
C TYR A 104 2.91 12.62 -7.46
N LEU A 105 2.38 13.82 -7.73
CA LEU A 105 2.43 14.92 -6.77
C LEU A 105 1.65 14.60 -5.49
N PHE A 106 0.45 14.04 -5.62
CA PHE A 106 -0.36 13.65 -4.47
C PHE A 106 0.35 12.61 -3.61
N SER A 107 0.91 11.56 -4.23
CA SER A 107 1.67 10.53 -3.52
C SER A 107 2.90 11.07 -2.83
N PHE A 108 3.63 12.00 -3.47
CA PHE A 108 4.77 12.68 -2.87
C PHE A 108 4.34 13.45 -1.60
N CYS A 109 3.32 14.31 -1.71
CA CYS A 109 2.83 15.09 -0.57
C CYS A 109 2.34 14.20 0.57
N TYR A 110 1.60 13.13 0.25
CA TYR A 110 1.10 12.16 1.22
C TYR A 110 2.24 11.46 1.97
N SER A 111 3.24 10.93 1.26
CA SER A 111 4.39 10.27 1.88
C SER A 111 5.21 11.23 2.76
N LEU A 112 5.34 12.49 2.34
CA LEU A 112 6.09 13.51 3.08
C LEU A 112 5.38 13.91 4.38
N LEU A 113 4.05 14.05 4.35
CA LEU A 113 3.24 14.29 5.55
C LEU A 113 3.34 13.12 6.54
N LEU A 114 3.27 11.87 6.06
CA LEU A 114 3.46 10.69 6.92
C LEU A 114 4.86 10.66 7.54
N GLY A 115 5.89 10.96 6.76
CA GLY A 115 7.26 11.04 7.24
C GLY A 115 7.41 12.06 8.37
N PHE A 116 6.86 13.26 8.20
CA PHE A 116 6.86 14.28 9.26
C PHE A 116 6.09 13.87 10.50
N TYR A 117 4.94 13.20 10.35
CA TYR A 117 4.17 12.71 11.49
C TYR A 117 4.97 11.72 12.34
N PHE A 118 5.62 10.74 11.71
CA PHE A 118 6.46 9.78 12.44
C PHE A 118 7.67 10.44 13.10
N LEU A 119 8.31 11.40 12.41
CA LEU A 119 9.41 12.16 12.99
C LEU A 119 8.95 12.98 14.20
N TYR A 120 7.83 13.69 14.08
CA TYR A 120 7.25 14.45 15.18
C TYR A 120 6.93 13.54 16.36
N LYS A 121 6.35 12.37 16.12
CA LYS A 121 6.05 11.41 17.19
C LYS A 121 7.33 10.91 17.87
N TYR A 122 8.38 10.59 17.10
CA TYR A 122 9.68 10.18 17.64
C TYR A 122 10.35 11.27 18.49
N LEU A 123 10.20 12.55 18.13
CA LEU A 123 10.79 13.67 18.88
C LEU A 123 10.05 14.00 20.19
N ASN A 124 8.80 13.53 20.36
CA ASN A 124 7.96 13.82 21.52
C ASN A 124 7.70 12.60 22.42
N GLU A 125 8.25 11.44 22.08
CA GLU A 125 8.40 10.29 22.98
C GLU A 125 9.76 10.37 23.68
#